data_AF-A0A496BK64-F1
#
_entry.id   AF-A0A496BK64-F1
#
_cell.length_a   1.000
_cell.length_b   1.000
_cell.length_c   1.000
_cell.angle_alpha   90.00
_cell.angle_beta   90.00
_cell.angle_gamma   90.00
#
_symmetry.space_group_name_H-M   'P 1'
#
loop_
_entity.id
_entity.type
_entity.pdbx_description
1 polymer ?
#
loop_
_entity_poly.entity_id
_entity_poly.type
_entity_poly.pdbx_seq_one_letter_code
_entity_poly.pdbx_strand_id
1 'polypeptide(L)'
;MNKHLLTLLIICLGIFLPQVVLGDTVPTEGTWGKERYRSIIPNPPTVSIDGNLLSIHFIDALDDLTVQVVNEQGAILYNEVVSGEAGECVSISLDQAGTGCFYLVLEHRLGQLTGDFIIQNN
;
A
#
# COMPACT_ATOMS: atom_id res chain seq x y z
N MET A 1 6.83 39.45 -8.21
CA MET A 1 6.74 38.24 -7.36
C MET A 1 5.54 37.44 -7.86
N ASN A 2 5.78 36.31 -8.51
CA ASN A 2 4.76 35.61 -9.29
C ASN A 2 3.79 34.87 -8.37
N LYS A 3 2.52 35.29 -8.43
CA LYS A 3 1.40 34.74 -7.64
C LYS A 3 1.34 33.21 -7.71
N HIS A 4 1.63 32.68 -8.89
CA HIS A 4 1.64 31.25 -9.21
C HIS A 4 2.72 30.46 -8.46
N LEU A 5 3.87 31.07 -8.15
CA LEU A 5 4.94 30.39 -7.42
C LEU A 5 4.57 30.22 -5.93
N LEU A 6 3.85 31.21 -5.37
CA LEU A 6 3.33 31.15 -4.00
C LEU A 6 2.20 30.11 -3.88
N THR A 7 1.33 30.00 -4.89
CA THR A 7 0.27 28.99 -4.92
C THR A 7 0.83 27.56 -5.01
N LEU A 8 1.89 27.35 -5.80
CA LEU A 8 2.53 26.02 -5.90
C LEU A 8 3.14 25.58 -4.57
N LEU A 9 3.77 26.50 -3.84
CA LEU A 9 4.42 26.19 -2.56
C LEU A 9 3.41 25.76 -1.47
N ILE A 10 2.20 26.32 -1.49
CA ILE A 10 1.12 25.99 -0.54
C ILE A 10 0.52 24.62 -0.86
N ILE A 11 0.42 24.24 -2.14
CA ILE A 11 -0.06 22.91 -2.55
C ILE A 11 0.97 21.83 -2.17
N CYS A 12 2.27 22.09 -2.32
CA CYS A 12 3.31 21.12 -1.97
C CYS A 12 3.47 20.90 -0.46
N LEU A 13 3.18 21.89 0.40
CA LEU A 13 3.24 21.73 1.86
C LEU A 13 1.96 21.11 2.47
N GLY A 14 0.82 21.15 1.77
CA GLY A 14 -0.45 20.60 2.27
C GLY A 14 -0.54 19.06 2.23
N ILE A 15 0.39 18.40 1.53
CA ILE A 15 0.42 16.93 1.35
C ILE A 15 1.27 16.26 2.45
N PHE A 16 1.95 17.03 3.30
CA PHE A 16 2.79 16.53 4.41
C PHE A 16 2.06 16.54 5.76
N LEU A 17 0.75 16.25 5.75
CA LEU A 17 0.05 15.81 6.95
C LEU A 17 -0.12 14.29 6.80
N PRO A 18 0.28 13.46 7.80
CA PRO A 18 -0.09 12.06 7.78
C PRO A 18 -1.61 12.03 7.84
N GLN A 19 -2.24 11.87 6.67
CA GLN A 19 -3.67 11.68 6.61
C GLN A 19 -3.88 10.33 7.26
N VAL A 20 -4.46 10.34 8.46
CA VAL A 20 -5.03 9.12 9.04
C VAL A 20 -6.21 8.78 8.13
N VAL A 21 -5.90 8.08 7.04
CA VAL A 21 -6.87 7.56 6.10
C VAL A 21 -7.65 6.51 6.86
N LEU A 22 -8.90 6.84 7.19
CA LEU A 22 -9.92 5.91 7.68
C LEU A 22 -10.35 5.00 6.52
N GLY A 23 -9.41 4.26 5.94
CA GLY A 23 -9.68 3.18 5.01
C GLY A 23 -9.95 1.90 5.80
N ASP A 24 -10.76 1.02 5.22
CA ASP A 24 -10.97 -0.31 5.78
C ASP A 24 -9.64 -1.07 5.75
N THR A 25 -9.23 -1.59 6.91
CA THR A 25 -7.99 -2.38 6.99
C THR A 25 -8.18 -3.67 6.22
N VAL A 26 -7.29 -3.93 5.26
CA VAL A 26 -7.26 -5.20 4.53
C VAL A 26 -6.58 -6.23 5.43
N PRO A 27 -7.30 -7.26 5.90
CA PRO A 27 -6.69 -8.31 6.70
C PRO A 27 -5.65 -9.03 5.85
N THR A 28 -4.42 -9.11 6.34
CA THR A 28 -3.34 -9.82 5.67
C THR A 28 -2.89 -10.99 6.53
N GLU A 29 -2.78 -12.16 5.92
CA GLU A 29 -2.32 -13.39 6.54
C GLU A 29 -1.15 -13.97 5.75
N GLY A 30 -0.35 -14.82 6.39
CA GLY A 30 0.77 -15.47 5.73
C GLY A 30 1.99 -15.56 6.62
N THR A 31 3.16 -15.48 6.00
CA THR A 31 4.42 -15.72 6.70
C THR A 31 5.33 -14.52 6.53
N TRP A 32 5.89 -14.05 7.64
CA TRP A 32 6.83 -12.93 7.66
C TRP A 32 7.91 -13.20 8.70
N GLY A 33 9.16 -12.90 8.37
CA GLY A 33 10.25 -12.91 9.34
C GLY A 33 10.70 -14.30 9.79
N LYS A 34 10.68 -15.31 8.91
CA LYS A 34 11.09 -16.67 9.26
C LYS A 34 12.59 -16.84 9.51
N GLU A 35 13.43 -15.88 9.11
CA GLU A 35 14.88 -16.00 9.26
C GLU A 35 15.34 -15.79 10.71
N ARG A 36 15.76 -16.89 11.34
CA ARG A 36 16.45 -16.87 12.63
C ARG A 36 17.95 -16.70 12.42
N TYR A 37 18.49 -15.60 12.93
CA TYR A 37 19.69 -15.50 13.80
C TYR A 37 20.24 -14.07 13.71
N ARG A 38 19.83 -13.20 14.65
CA ARG A 38 20.41 -11.86 14.93
C ARG A 38 20.17 -10.71 13.94
N SER A 39 19.10 -10.73 13.16
CA SER A 39 18.64 -9.54 12.40
C SER A 39 17.41 -8.93 13.07
N ILE A 40 17.36 -7.59 13.15
CA ILE A 40 16.12 -6.87 13.41
C ILE A 40 15.27 -7.07 12.16
N ILE A 41 14.17 -7.82 12.29
CA ILE A 41 13.26 -8.07 11.19
C ILE A 41 12.29 -6.89 11.15
N PRO A 42 12.22 -6.13 10.04
CA PRO A 42 11.24 -5.06 9.93
C PRO A 42 9.83 -5.63 10.06
N ASN A 43 8.95 -4.89 10.71
CA ASN A 43 7.55 -5.25 10.84
C ASN A 43 6.92 -5.36 9.43
N PRO A 44 5.98 -6.30 9.25
CA PRO A 44 5.24 -6.39 7.99
C PRO A 44 4.48 -5.07 7.73
N PRO A 45 4.36 -4.64 6.47
CA PRO A 45 3.52 -3.50 6.12
C PRO A 45 2.05 -3.81 6.41
N THR A 46 1.28 -2.78 6.70
CA THR A 46 -0.18 -2.85 6.85
C THR A 46 -0.86 -2.26 5.63
N VAL A 47 -2.00 -2.81 5.23
CA VAL A 47 -2.72 -2.34 4.03
C VAL A 47 -4.14 -1.92 4.38
N SER A 48 -4.59 -0.84 3.78
CA SER A 48 -5.96 -0.36 3.86
C SER A 48 -6.51 -0.02 2.48
N ILE A 49 -7.83 -0.06 2.35
CA ILE A 49 -8.55 0.30 1.14
C ILE A 49 -9.58 1.37 1.48
N ASP A 50 -9.58 2.48 0.73
CA ASP A 50 -10.62 3.52 0.80
C ASP A 50 -11.19 3.74 -0.61
N GLY A 51 -12.41 3.25 -0.83
CA GLY A 51 -12.99 3.18 -2.18
C GLY A 51 -12.11 2.33 -3.10
N ASN A 52 -11.41 2.99 -4.03
CA ASN A 52 -10.47 2.36 -4.97
C ASN A 52 -9.00 2.72 -4.71
N LEU A 53 -8.69 3.41 -3.61
CA LEU A 53 -7.34 3.80 -3.23
C LEU A 53 -6.76 2.80 -2.23
N LEU A 54 -5.86 1.93 -2.72
CA LEU A 54 -5.14 0.97 -1.88
C LEU A 54 -3.94 1.67 -1.25
N SER A 55 -3.85 1.69 0.07
CA SER A 55 -2.77 2.34 0.81
C SER A 55 -1.94 1.33 1.59
N ILE A 56 -0.63 1.35 1.37
CA ILE A 56 0.35 0.47 2.01
C ILE A 56 1.14 1.32 2.99
N HIS A 57 0.99 1.03 4.27
CA HIS A 57 1.70 1.71 5.35
C HIS A 57 2.87 0.86 5.82
N PHE A 58 4.07 1.40 5.62
CA PHE A 58 5.34 0.80 6.00
C PHE A 58 5.62 1.12 7.47
N ILE A 59 5.43 0.14 8.36
CA ILE A 59 5.72 0.35 9.79
C ILE A 59 7.21 0.61 10.00
N ASP A 60 8.05 -0.21 9.36
CA ASP A 60 9.49 -0.03 9.29
C ASP A 60 9.92 0.15 7.84
N ALA A 61 11.10 0.73 7.62
CA ALA A 61 11.67 0.86 6.29
C ALA A 61 11.84 -0.51 5.63
N LEU A 62 11.36 -0.62 4.38
CA LEU A 62 11.34 -1.85 3.62
C LEU A 62 11.58 -1.55 2.15
N ASP A 63 12.53 -2.28 1.57
CA ASP A 63 12.84 -2.22 0.15
C ASP A 63 12.28 -3.44 -0.58
N ASP A 64 12.03 -3.28 -1.89
CA ASP A 64 11.73 -4.37 -2.81
C ASP A 64 10.47 -5.19 -2.45
N LEU A 65 9.43 -4.56 -1.90
CA LEU A 65 8.14 -5.19 -1.67
C LEU A 65 7.39 -5.32 -3.00
N THR A 66 7.18 -6.54 -3.47
CA THR A 66 6.35 -6.80 -4.64
C THR A 66 4.88 -6.78 -4.23
N VAL A 67 4.11 -5.88 -4.84
CA VAL A 67 2.68 -5.70 -4.59
C VAL A 67 1.92 -6.14 -5.82
N GLN A 68 1.08 -7.16 -5.66
CA GLN A 68 0.24 -7.67 -6.73
C GLN A 68 -1.24 -7.63 -6.31
N VAL A 69 -2.08 -7.13 -7.21
CA VAL A 69 -3.54 -7.14 -7.06
C VAL A 69 -4.13 -7.97 -8.19
N VAL A 70 -4.92 -8.98 -7.82
CA VAL A 70 -5.53 -9.94 -8.73
C VAL A 70 -7.04 -9.90 -8.53
N ASN A 71 -7.82 -9.93 -9.62
CA ASN A 71 -9.28 -10.03 -9.53
C ASN A 71 -9.76 -11.48 -9.32
N GLU A 72 -11.07 -11.66 -9.11
CA GLU A 72 -11.69 -12.99 -8.97
C GLU A 72 -11.44 -13.93 -10.16
N GLN A 73 -11.22 -13.39 -11.35
CA GLN A 73 -10.94 -14.16 -12.56
C GLN A 73 -9.45 -14.54 -12.72
N GLY A 74 -8.60 -14.16 -11.76
CA GLY A 74 -7.15 -14.43 -11.81
C GLY A 74 -6.36 -13.46 -12.70
N ALA A 75 -6.98 -12.36 -13.16
CA ALA A 75 -6.29 -11.33 -13.93
C ALA A 75 -5.55 -10.38 -13.00
N ILE A 76 -4.27 -10.13 -13.32
CA ILE A 76 -3.41 -9.20 -12.59
C ILE A 76 -3.77 -7.76 -13.02
N LEU A 77 -4.23 -6.96 -12.07
CA LEU A 77 -4.60 -5.56 -12.28
C LEU A 77 -3.46 -4.61 -11.90
N TYR A 78 -2.65 -5.01 -10.94
CA TYR A 78 -1.47 -4.27 -10.49
C TYR A 78 -0.37 -5.25 -10.12
N ASN A 79 0.87 -4.96 -10.50
CA ASN A 79 2.03 -5.76 -10.16
C ASN A 79 3.29 -4.91 -10.27
N GLU A 80 3.68 -4.28 -9.17
CA GLU A 80 4.84 -3.38 -9.12
C GLU A 80 5.67 -3.65 -7.86
N VAL A 81 6.92 -3.20 -7.90
CA VAL A 81 7.82 -3.22 -6.75
C VAL A 81 7.82 -1.86 -6.10
N VAL A 82 7.58 -1.84 -4.79
CA VAL A 82 7.50 -0.61 -3.98
C VAL A 82 8.51 -0.71 -2.85
N SER A 83 9.19 0.40 -2.58
CA SER A 83 10.00 0.60 -1.37
C SER A 83 9.40 1.75 -0.57
N GLY A 84 9.55 1.71 0.75
CA GLY A 84 9.05 2.75 1.64
C GLY A 84 9.91 2.90 2.88
N GLU A 85 9.99 4.13 3.38
CA GLU A 85 10.65 4.47 4.64
C GLU A 85 9.74 4.17 5.85
N ALA A 86 10.32 4.18 7.06
CA ALA A 86 9.56 3.93 8.28
C ALA A 86 8.47 5.01 8.50
N GLY A 87 7.22 4.57 8.63
CA GLY A 87 6.03 5.41 8.75
C GLY A 87 5.52 5.98 7.43
N GLU A 88 6.13 5.63 6.30
CA GLU A 88 5.67 6.06 4.98
C GLU A 88 4.37 5.34 4.59
N CYS A 89 3.52 6.03 3.87
CA CYS A 89 2.31 5.46 3.29
C CYS A 89 2.34 5.67 1.77
N VAL A 90 2.32 4.57 1.02
CA VAL A 90 2.26 4.60 -0.44
C VAL A 90 0.84 4.24 -0.87
N SER A 91 0.20 5.14 -1.61
CA SER A 91 -1.15 4.93 -2.13
C SER A 91 -1.14 4.62 -3.61
N ILE A 92 -1.92 3.61 -4.00
CA ILE A 92 -2.06 3.09 -5.36
C ILE A 92 -3.52 3.24 -5.76
N SER A 93 -3.78 3.94 -6.87
CA SER A 93 -5.13 4.04 -7.42
C SER A 93 -5.48 2.79 -8.23
N LEU A 94 -6.61 2.17 -7.89
CA LEU A 94 -7.21 1.04 -8.61
C LEU A 94 -8.44 1.49 -9.43
N ASP A 95 -8.42 2.73 -9.98
CA ASP A 95 -9.51 3.30 -10.80
C ASP A 95 -10.02 2.37 -11.92
N GLN A 96 -9.14 1.50 -12.44
CA GLN A 96 -9.47 0.57 -13.53
C GLN A 96 -10.07 -0.76 -13.06
N ALA A 97 -10.02 -1.07 -11.76
CA ALA A 97 -10.43 -2.37 -11.22
C ALA A 97 -11.96 -2.57 -11.22
N GLY A 98 -12.73 -1.49 -11.18
CA GLY A 98 -14.20 -1.54 -11.04
C GLY A 98 -14.64 -2.10 -9.67
N THR A 99 -15.95 -2.34 -9.53
CA THR A 99 -16.53 -2.97 -8.32
C THR A 99 -16.34 -4.48 -8.35
N GLY A 100 -15.87 -5.07 -7.26
CA GLY A 100 -15.67 -6.52 -7.16
C GLY A 100 -14.81 -6.94 -5.96
N CYS A 101 -14.53 -8.24 -5.86
CA CYS A 101 -13.58 -8.77 -4.90
C CYS A 101 -12.18 -8.87 -5.53
N PHE A 102 -11.16 -8.60 -4.74
CA PHE A 102 -9.77 -8.61 -5.18
C PHE A 102 -8.90 -9.31 -4.15
N TYR A 103 -7.84 -9.94 -4.65
CA TYR A 103 -6.81 -10.59 -3.87
C TYR A 103 -5.54 -9.76 -3.95
N LEU A 104 -5.04 -9.40 -2.78
CA LEU A 104 -3.75 -8.76 -2.59
C LEU A 104 -2.71 -9.82 -2.29
N VAL A 105 -1.56 -9.73 -2.95
CA VAL A 105 -0.36 -10.50 -2.63
C VAL A 105 0.78 -9.51 -2.41
N LEU A 106 1.37 -9.56 -1.22
CA LEU A 106 2.57 -8.85 -0.85
C LEU A 106 3.70 -9.87 -0.73
N GLU A 107 4.68 -9.78 -1.60
CA GLU A 107 5.81 -10.71 -1.62
C GLU A 107 7.13 -9.97 -1.39
N HIS A 108 7.92 -10.50 -0.47
CA HIS A 108 9.23 -9.96 -0.12
C HIS A 108 10.16 -11.09 0.33
N ARG A 109 11.47 -10.86 0.37
CA ARG A 109 12.44 -11.86 0.84
C ARG A 109 12.18 -12.36 2.27
N LEU A 110 11.49 -11.55 3.10
CA LEU A 110 11.14 -11.91 4.48
C LEU A 110 9.90 -12.81 4.56
N GLY A 111 9.16 -12.94 3.47
CA GLY A 111 7.98 -13.79 3.37
C GLY A 111 6.90 -13.19 2.48
N GLN A 112 5.73 -13.81 2.54
CA GLN A 112 4.58 -13.47 1.71
C GLN A 112 3.36 -13.29 2.59
N LEU A 113 2.62 -12.22 2.33
CA LEU A 113 1.33 -11.92 2.93
C LEU A 113 0.27 -11.85 1.83
N THR A 114 -0.90 -12.37 2.12
CA THR A 114 -2.06 -12.34 1.23
C THR A 114 -3.25 -11.77 1.96
N GLY A 115 -4.10 -11.04 1.26
CA GLY A 115 -5.34 -10.51 1.82
C GLY A 115 -6.41 -10.42 0.75
N ASP A 116 -7.66 -10.38 1.17
CA ASP A 116 -8.80 -10.13 0.31
C ASP A 116 -9.46 -8.80 0.68
N PHE A 117 -9.98 -8.10 -0.33
CA PHE A 117 -10.70 -6.86 -0.14
C PHE A 117 -11.76 -6.66 -1.23
N ILE A 118 -12.71 -5.78 -0.96
CA ILE A 118 -13.82 -5.49 -1.87
C ILE A 118 -13.75 -4.01 -2.22
N ILE A 119 -13.79 -3.70 -3.52
CA ILE A 119 -14.01 -2.33 -3.99
C ILE A 119 -15.50 -2.19 -4.31
N GLN A 120 -16.14 -1.17 -3.75
CA GLN A 120 -17.50 -0.78 -4.08
C GLN A 120 -17.50 0.65 -4.63
N ASN A 121 -17.72 0.80 -5.93
CA ASN A 121 -18.02 2.10 -6.51
C ASN A 121 -19.43 2.51 -6.06
N ASN A 122 -19.53 3.58 -5.28
CA ASN A 122 -20.80 4.25 -4.95
C ASN A 122 -21.40 4.96 -6.17
#